data_AF-A3W4C0-F1
#
_entry.id   AF-A3W4C0-F1
#
_cell.length_a   1.000
_cell.length_b   1.000
_cell.length_c   1.000
_cell.angle_alpha   90.00
_cell.angle_beta   90.00
_cell.angle_gamma   90.00
#
_symmetry.space_group_name_H-M   'P 1'
#
loop_
_entity.id
_entity.type
_entity.pdbx_description
1 polymer ?
#
loop_
_entity_poly.entity_id
_entity_poly.type
_entity_poly.pdbx_seq_one_letter_code
_entity_poly.pdbx_strand_id
1 'polypeptide(L)' 'MNRFLAIFAFAVFTAFLYILVRKVGTLDLWIVVGLTAALAGYDFVTSSKNKS' A
#
# COMPACT_ATOMS: atom_id res chain seq x y z
N MET A 1 -1.30 3.86 16.86
CA MET A 1 -1.24 2.50 16.30
C MET A 1 0.05 1.85 16.72
N ASN A 2 -0.04 0.60 17.19
CA ASN A 2 1.14 -0.23 17.34
C ASN A 2 1.82 -0.32 15.96
N ARG A 3 3.13 -0.07 15.93
CA ARG A 3 3.94 -0.10 14.69
C ARG A 3 3.78 -1.44 13.96
N PHE A 4 3.64 -2.52 14.72
CA PHE A 4 3.30 -3.86 14.23
C PHE A 4 1.98 -3.94 13.45
N LEU A 5 0.91 -3.33 13.96
CA LEU A 5 -0.40 -3.35 13.30
C LEU A 5 -0.37 -2.58 11.98
N ALA A 6 0.39 -1.48 11.94
CA ALA A 6 0.55 -0.69 10.73
C ALA A 6 1.33 -1.46 9.65
N ILE A 7 2.43 -2.13 10.02
CA ILE A 7 3.21 -2.99 9.09
C ILE A 7 2.32 -4.11 8.56
N PHE A 8 1.55 -4.76 9.43
CA PHE A 8 0.65 -5.83 9.05
C PHE A 8 -0.42 -5.35 8.06
N ALA A 9 -1.07 -4.22 8.35
CA ALA A 9 -2.07 -3.63 7.46
C ALA A 9 -1.48 -3.28 6.08
N PHE A 10 -0.28 -2.70 6.06
CA PHE A 10 0.42 -2.37 4.82
C PHE A 10 0.80 -3.63 4.00
N ALA A 11 1.25 -4.70 4.67
CA ALA A 11 1.58 -5.96 4.02
C ALA A 11 0.34 -6.61 3.38
N VAL A 12 -0.78 -6.67 4.10
CA VAL A 12 -2.05 -7.20 3.60
C VAL A 12 -2.56 -6.36 2.43
N PHE A 13 -2.51 -5.03 2.55
CA PHE A 13 -2.91 -4.11 1.49
C PHE A 13 -2.09 -4.30 0.21
N THR A 14 -0.77 -4.40 0.34
CA THR A 14 0.14 -4.62 -0.79
C THR A 14 -0.11 -5.97 -1.45
N ALA A 15 -0.32 -7.03 -0.66
CA ALA A 15 -0.66 -8.36 -1.19
C ALA A 15 -1.98 -8.35 -1.98
N PHE A 16 -3.00 -7.67 -1.46
CA PHE A 16 -4.27 -7.50 -2.15
C PHE A 16 -4.12 -6.76 -3.48
N LEU A 17 -3.42 -5.62 -3.49
CA LEU A 17 -3.19 -4.84 -4.71
C LEU A 17 -2.44 -5.64 -5.77
N TYR A 18 -1.45 -6.44 -5.36
CA TYR A 18 -0.74 -7.34 -6.27
C TYR A 18 -1.67 -8.37 -6.92
N ILE A 19 -2.55 -9.01 -6.14
CA ILE A 19 -3.53 -9.97 -6.66
C ILE A 19 -4.51 -9.29 -7.62
N LEU A 20 -5.00 -8.11 -7.26
CA LEU A 20 -5.94 -7.32 -8.06
C LEU A 20 -5.38 -7.01 -9.44
N VAL A 21 -4.14 -6.50 -9.48
CA VAL A 21 -3.45 -6.14 -10.72
C VAL A 21 -3.15 -7.37 -11.58
N ARG A 22 -2.71 -8.48 -10.97
CA ARG A 22 -2.46 -9.74 -11.69
C ARG A 22 -3.72 -10.36 -12.28
N LYS A 23 -4.88 -10.21 -11.62
CA LYS A 23 -6.11 -10.88 -12.02
C LYS A 23 -6.92 -10.09 -13.05
N VAL A 24 -6.96 -8.76 -12.92
CA VAL A 24 -7.69 -7.89 -13.85
C VAL A 24 -6.84 -7.55 -15.08
N GLY A 25 -5.53 -7.31 -14.90
CA GLY A 25 -4.59 -7.21 -16.03
C GLY A 25 -4.82 -6.02 -16.98
N THR A 26 -5.50 -4.95 -16.56
CA THR A 26 -5.73 -3.75 -17.37
C THR A 26 -4.66 -2.69 -17.11
N LEU A 27 -4.20 -2.01 -18.17
CA LEU A 27 -3.15 -0.98 -18.09
C LEU A 27 -3.54 0.18 -17.15
N ASP A 28 -4.79 0.61 -17.20
CA ASP A 28 -5.30 1.67 -16.33
C ASP A 28 -5.21 1.29 -14.84
N LEU A 29 -5.55 0.05 -14.51
CA LEU A 29 -5.47 -0.45 -13.14
C LEU A 29 -4.03 -0.51 -12.63
N TRP A 30 -3.06 -0.87 -13.48
CA TRP A 30 -1.64 -0.85 -13.10
C TRP A 30 -1.18 0.55 -12.67
N ILE A 31 -1.62 1.59 -13.39
CA ILE A 31 -1.26 2.99 -13.10
C ILE A 31 -1.90 3.43 -11.78
N VAL A 32 -3.21 3.21 -11.64
CA VAL A 32 -3.96 3.61 -10.43
C VAL A 32 -3.44 2.88 -9.19
N VAL A 33 -3.17 1.58 -9.30
CA VAL A 33 -2.63 0.76 -8.20
C VAL A 33 -1.21 1.18 -7.84
N GLY A 34 -0.35 1.45 -8.83
CA GLY A 34 1.01 1.96 -8.59
C GLY A 34 1.00 3.27 -7.82
N LEU A 35 0.13 4.21 -8.22
CA LEU A 35 -0.04 5.51 -7.56
C LEU A 35 -0.60 5.34 -6.13
N THR A 36 -1.57 4.43 -5.96
CA THR A 36 -2.16 4.10 -4.65
C THR A 36 -1.13 3.50 -3.71
N ALA A 37 -0.32 2.54 -4.17
CA ALA A 37 0.74 1.93 -3.37
C ALA A 37 1.82 2.96 -2.99
N ALA A 38 2.17 3.87 -3.90
CA ALA A 38 3.12 4.95 -3.63
C ALA A 38 2.60 5.91 -2.54
N LEU A 39 1.35 6.36 -2.63
CA LEU A 39 0.75 7.22 -1.60
C LEU A 39 0.60 6.50 -0.27
N ALA A 40 0.15 5.25 -0.26
CA ALA A 40 0.02 4.46 0.95
C ALA A 40 1.39 4.21 1.62
N GLY A 41 2.44 3.98 0.82
CA GLY A 41 3.81 3.85 1.31
C GLY A 41 4.33 5.18 1.89
N TYR A 42 4.03 6.30 1.23
CA TYR A 42 4.38 7.63 1.74
C TYR A 42 3.67 7.95 3.07
N ASP A 43 2.37 7.69 3.16
CA ASP A 43 1.59 7.87 4.39
C ASP A 43 2.13 6.97 5.51
N PHE A 44 2.45 5.71 5.19
CA PHE A 44 3.04 4.77 6.14
C PHE A 44 4.40 5.26 6.68
N VAL A 45 5.31 5.71 5.80
CA VAL A 45 6.64 6.21 6.18
C VAL A 45 6.54 7.53 6.95
N THR A 46 5.69 8.46 6.51
CA THR A 46 5.44 9.74 7.18
C THR A 46 4.79 9.55 8.54
N SER A 47 3.75 8.73 8.65
CA SER A 47 3.12 8.39 9.93
C SER A 47 4.05 7.62 10.87
N SER A 48 5.03 6.87 10.34
CA SER A 48 6.08 6.25 11.16
C SER A 48 7.10 7.26 11.70
N LYS A 49 7.33 8.38 11.00
CA LYS A 49 8.23 9.48 11.43
C LYS A 49 7.55 10.50 12.34
N ASN A 50 6.28 10.79 12.14
CA ASN A 50 5.56 11.85 12.87
C ASN A 50 5.08 11.41 14.27
N LYS A 51 5.71 10.38 14.83
CA LYS A 51 5.42 9.82 16.15
C LYS A 51 6.69 9.56 16.97
N SER A 52 7.66 10.46 16.82
CA SER A 52 8.79 10.63 17.74
C SER A 52 8.57 11.86 18.60
#